data_AF-A0A8E8GQX8-F1
#
_entry.id   AF-A0A8E8GQX8-F1
#
_cell.length_a   1.000
_cell.length_b   1.000
_cell.length_c   1.000
_cell.angle_alpha   90.00
_cell.angle_beta   90.00
_cell.angle_gamma   90.00
#
_symmetry.space_group_name_H-M   'P 1'
#
loop_
_entity.id
_entity.type
_entity.pdbx_description
1 polymer ?
#
loop_
_entity_poly.entity_id
_entity_poly.type
_entity_poly.pdbx_seq_one_letter_code
_entity_poly.pdbx_strand_id
1 'polypeptide(L)'
;MKIIFSLFNNLAIVLPSLRISSQLLIGIATIALHYAAALSFIVVYIQSIGSGIGIFSGLFPVTLISQNVETLGFFDIVTVSNLLFFSVLPVVPCGDKPSRRLTAIEKSQFTLTDELKQILVGLLLGDAHIQKHKLGINPRLVFVQGLINKDYLLHLYDLFKTYSPQEPTISDMSPHRRTGKVYSKIYFSTYSLPCFLELYNLFYVAGTKIVPSNIEVLFTPLSLVYLICDDGSFCQRDKAIILNT
;
A
#
# COMPACT_ATOMS: atom_id res chain seq x y z
N MET A 1 -36.55 11.73 -17.08
CA MET A 1 -35.51 12.78 -17.19
C MET A 1 -35.34 13.60 -15.91
N LYS A 2 -36.39 14.20 -15.32
CA LYS A 2 -36.30 15.00 -14.06
C LYS A 2 -35.71 14.25 -12.84
N ILE A 3 -36.04 12.96 -12.67
CA ILE A 3 -35.53 12.15 -11.55
C ILE A 3 -34.03 11.84 -11.69
N ILE A 4 -33.56 11.56 -12.91
CA ILE A 4 -32.15 11.27 -13.21
C ILE A 4 -31.30 12.53 -12.98
N PHE A 5 -31.79 13.70 -13.41
CA PHE A 5 -31.12 14.99 -13.18
C PHE A 5 -31.03 15.34 -11.69
N SER A 6 -32.07 15.02 -10.90
CA SER A 6 -32.08 15.20 -9.44
C SER A 6 -31.04 14.29 -8.75
N LEU A 7 -30.95 13.02 -9.16
CA LEU A 7 -29.94 12.08 -8.65
C LEU A 7 -28.51 12.53 -9.00
N PHE A 8 -28.28 13.03 -10.22
CA PHE A 8 -26.97 13.53 -10.65
C PHE A 8 -26.54 14.78 -9.88
N ASN A 9 -27.45 15.74 -9.66
CA ASN A 9 -27.16 16.94 -8.86
C ASN A 9 -26.86 16.59 -7.40
N ASN A 10 -27.60 15.65 -6.81
CA ASN A 10 -27.35 15.21 -5.44
C ASN A 10 -26.00 14.49 -5.30
N LEU A 11 -25.58 13.70 -6.31
CA LEU A 11 -24.27 13.04 -6.32
C LEU A 11 -23.12 14.05 -6.50
N ALA A 12 -23.29 15.04 -7.37
CA ALA A 12 -22.28 16.08 -7.64
C ALA A 12 -22.03 17.00 -6.43
N ILE A 13 -23.04 17.24 -5.59
CA ILE A 13 -22.91 18.02 -4.34
C ILE A 13 -22.15 17.24 -3.25
N VAL A 14 -22.24 15.90 -3.25
CA VAL A 14 -21.64 15.04 -2.22
C VAL A 14 -20.16 14.73 -2.53
N LEU A 15 -19.76 14.65 -3.80
CA LEU A 15 -18.40 14.29 -4.22
C LEU A 15 -17.26 15.13 -3.58
N PRO A 16 -17.35 16.47 -3.48
CA PRO A 16 -16.28 17.31 -2.91
C PRO A 16 -16.10 17.12 -1.40
N SER A 17 -17.08 16.52 -0.71
CA SER A 17 -17.06 16.32 0.75
C SER A 17 -16.40 15.01 1.19
N LEU A 18 -16.12 14.09 0.26
CA LEU A 18 -15.40 12.86 0.55
C LEU A 18 -13.88 13.11 0.42
N ARG A 19 -13.14 12.96 1.53
CA ARG A 19 -11.66 12.87 1.51
C ARG A 19 -11.24 11.54 0.89
N ILE A 20 -11.21 11.48 -0.44
CA ILE A 20 -10.77 10.30 -1.21
C ILE A 20 -9.31 10.51 -1.62
N SER A 21 -8.48 9.47 -1.51
CA SER A 21 -7.08 9.54 -1.94
C SER A 21 -6.97 9.76 -3.46
N SER A 22 -5.94 10.50 -3.90
CA SER A 22 -5.76 10.84 -5.32
C SER A 22 -5.73 9.62 -6.24
N GLN A 23 -5.23 8.48 -5.75
CA GLN A 23 -5.12 7.24 -6.51
C GLN A 23 -6.50 6.58 -6.73
N LEU A 24 -7.38 6.63 -5.73
CA LEU A 24 -8.70 6.02 -5.79
C LEU A 24 -9.67 6.87 -6.62
N LEU A 25 -9.50 8.19 -6.61
CA LEU A 25 -10.22 9.10 -7.52
C LEU A 25 -9.90 8.82 -8.99
N ILE A 26 -8.62 8.59 -9.31
CA ILE A 26 -8.20 8.23 -10.68
C ILE A 26 -8.84 6.89 -11.09
N GLY A 27 -8.88 5.90 -10.19
CA GLY A 27 -9.53 4.61 -10.46
C GLY A 27 -11.04 4.71 -10.71
N ILE A 28 -11.76 5.52 -9.92
CA ILE A 28 -13.20 5.73 -10.13
C ILE A 28 -13.44 6.51 -11.44
N ALA A 29 -12.63 7.52 -11.73
CA ALA A 29 -12.74 8.32 -12.94
C ALA A 29 -12.51 7.49 -14.21
N THR A 30 -11.52 6.58 -14.21
CA THR A 30 -11.26 5.71 -15.36
C THR A 30 -12.42 4.73 -15.58
N ILE A 31 -12.98 4.13 -14.52
CA ILE A 31 -14.14 3.23 -14.64
C ILE A 31 -15.36 3.97 -15.18
N ALA A 32 -15.64 5.18 -14.67
CA ALA A 32 -16.76 5.99 -15.14
C ALA A 32 -16.61 6.39 -16.62
N LEU A 33 -15.40 6.72 -17.07
CA LEU A 33 -15.10 7.03 -18.47
C LEU A 33 -15.32 5.83 -19.39
N HIS A 34 -14.87 4.63 -18.98
CA HIS A 34 -15.10 3.40 -19.75
C HIS A 34 -16.59 3.06 -19.86
N TYR A 35 -17.34 3.26 -18.78
CA TYR A 35 -18.79 3.02 -18.80
C TYR A 35 -19.52 4.03 -19.71
N ALA A 36 -19.12 5.30 -19.70
CA ALA A 36 -19.67 6.31 -20.61
C ALA A 36 -19.36 5.98 -22.08
N ALA A 37 -18.14 5.51 -22.38
CA ALA A 37 -17.78 5.05 -23.71
C ALA A 37 -18.67 3.87 -24.16
N ALA A 38 -18.81 2.83 -23.35
CA ALA A 38 -19.66 1.68 -23.67
C ALA A 38 -21.14 2.07 -23.91
N LEU A 39 -21.67 2.99 -23.11
CA LEU A 39 -23.03 3.50 -23.30
C LEU A 39 -23.16 4.29 -24.61
N SER A 40 -22.15 5.09 -24.99
CA SER A 40 -22.15 5.82 -26.26
C SER A 40 -22.17 4.87 -27.47
N PHE A 41 -21.47 3.74 -27.41
CA PHE A 41 -21.51 2.70 -28.44
C PHE A 41 -22.89 2.06 -28.57
N ILE A 42 -23.56 1.77 -27.46
CA ILE A 42 -24.93 1.23 -27.47
C ILE A 42 -25.90 2.23 -28.13
N VAL A 43 -25.74 3.52 -27.87
CA VAL A 43 -26.58 4.56 -28.49
C VAL A 43 -26.34 4.66 -29.99
N VAL A 44 -25.08 4.68 -30.45
CA VAL A 44 -24.73 4.70 -31.89
C VAL A 44 -25.26 3.45 -32.59
N TYR A 45 -25.14 2.28 -31.96
CA TYR A 45 -25.66 1.01 -32.48
C TYR A 45 -27.19 1.04 -32.67
N ILE A 46 -27.93 1.57 -31.68
CA ILE A 46 -29.40 1.70 -31.78
C ILE A 46 -29.79 2.72 -32.86
N GLN A 47 -29.07 3.84 -33.00
CA GLN A 47 -29.28 4.82 -34.07
C GLN A 47 -28.99 4.26 -35.47
N SER A 48 -28.02 3.34 -35.59
CA SER A 48 -27.71 2.62 -36.84
C SER A 48 -28.83 1.66 -37.26
N ILE A 49 -29.50 1.01 -36.31
CA ILE A 49 -30.70 0.19 -36.57
C ILE A 49 -31.89 1.07 -37.00
N GLY A 50 -32.10 2.20 -36.32
CA GLY A 50 -33.21 3.13 -36.61
C GLY A 50 -33.08 3.90 -37.93
N SER A 51 -31.87 4.11 -38.44
CA SER A 51 -31.63 4.79 -39.73
C SER A 51 -31.61 3.85 -40.94
N GLY A 52 -31.82 2.54 -40.74
CA GLY A 52 -31.84 1.55 -41.81
C GLY A 52 -30.46 1.18 -42.39
N ILE A 53 -29.37 1.67 -41.81
CA ILE A 53 -28.00 1.37 -42.25
C ILE A 53 -27.68 -0.12 -42.05
N GLY A 54 -28.23 -0.77 -41.01
CA GLY A 54 -28.05 -2.20 -40.76
C GLY A 54 -28.65 -3.14 -41.82
N ILE A 55 -29.65 -2.70 -42.59
CA ILE A 55 -30.33 -3.50 -43.61
C ILE A 55 -29.58 -3.50 -44.96
N PHE A 56 -28.65 -2.55 -45.16
CA PHE A 56 -27.78 -2.48 -46.34
C PHE A 56 -26.44 -3.22 -46.16
N SER A 57 -26.23 -3.89 -45.03
CA SER A 57 -25.01 -4.64 -44.70
C SER A 57 -24.68 -5.78 -45.69
N GLY A 58 -25.65 -6.19 -46.52
CA GLY A 58 -25.44 -7.14 -47.61
C GLY A 58 -25.06 -6.55 -48.97
N LEU A 59 -25.05 -5.21 -49.14
CA LEU A 59 -24.85 -4.57 -50.46
C LEU A 59 -23.56 -3.76 -50.61
N PHE A 60 -22.84 -3.45 -49.53
CA PHE A 60 -21.56 -2.70 -49.60
C PHE A 60 -20.46 -3.35 -48.75
N PRO A 61 -19.35 -3.82 -49.34
CA PRO A 61 -18.24 -4.42 -48.57
C PRO A 61 -17.54 -3.43 -47.62
N VAL A 62 -17.79 -2.12 -47.75
CA VAL A 62 -17.21 -1.06 -46.93
C VAL A 62 -17.69 -1.10 -45.47
N THR A 63 -18.94 -1.53 -45.21
CA THR A 63 -19.49 -1.55 -43.83
C THR A 63 -18.90 -2.68 -42.98
N LEU A 64 -18.60 -3.83 -43.59
CA LEU A 64 -17.97 -4.97 -42.88
C LEU A 64 -16.51 -4.64 -42.52
N ILE A 65 -15.80 -3.93 -43.40
CA ILE A 65 -14.43 -3.46 -43.14
C ILE A 65 -14.44 -2.42 -42.02
N SER A 66 -15.37 -1.46 -42.01
CA SER A 66 -15.50 -0.47 -40.91
C SER A 66 -15.78 -1.14 -39.57
N GLN A 67 -16.71 -2.10 -39.53
CA GLN A 67 -17.05 -2.83 -38.30
C GLN A 67 -15.88 -3.67 -37.76
N ASN A 68 -15.09 -4.29 -38.64
CA ASN A 68 -13.89 -5.05 -38.25
C ASN A 68 -12.75 -4.13 -37.78
N VAL A 69 -12.57 -2.95 -38.39
CA VAL A 69 -11.56 -1.97 -37.96
C VAL A 69 -11.93 -1.35 -36.60
N GLU A 70 -13.20 -1.07 -36.37
CA GLU A 70 -13.70 -0.52 -35.09
C GLU A 70 -13.61 -1.54 -33.95
N THR A 71 -13.86 -2.82 -34.20
CA THR A 71 -13.72 -3.90 -33.20
C THR A 71 -12.26 -4.20 -32.85
N LEU A 72 -11.34 -4.13 -33.82
CA LEU A 72 -9.90 -4.26 -33.57
C LEU A 72 -9.37 -3.11 -32.71
N GLY A 73 -9.75 -1.87 -33.01
CA GLY A 73 -9.37 -0.70 -32.20
C GLY A 73 -9.85 -0.79 -30.74
N PHE A 74 -11.00 -1.44 -30.49
CA PHE A 74 -11.51 -1.66 -29.14
C PHE A 74 -10.69 -2.69 -28.35
N PHE A 75 -10.29 -3.81 -28.99
CA PHE A 75 -9.40 -4.78 -28.35
C PHE A 75 -8.04 -4.17 -28.01
N ASP A 76 -7.49 -3.33 -28.88
CA ASP A 76 -6.23 -2.64 -28.64
C ASP A 76 -6.33 -1.62 -27.50
N ILE A 77 -7.41 -0.85 -27.42
CA ILE A 77 -7.60 0.13 -26.32
C ILE A 77 -7.80 -0.57 -24.97
N VAL A 78 -8.60 -1.63 -24.92
CA VAL A 78 -8.86 -2.40 -23.68
C VAL A 78 -7.59 -3.12 -23.20
N THR A 79 -6.76 -3.63 -24.12
CA THR A 79 -5.49 -4.26 -23.75
C THR A 79 -4.47 -3.23 -23.27
N VAL A 80 -4.38 -2.06 -23.92
CA VAL A 80 -3.49 -0.96 -23.49
C VAL A 80 -3.93 -0.37 -22.15
N SER A 81 -5.23 -0.18 -21.91
CA SER A 81 -5.72 0.35 -20.62
C SER A 81 -5.52 -0.64 -19.49
N ASN A 82 -5.70 -1.95 -19.72
CA ASN A 82 -5.35 -2.99 -18.75
C ASN A 82 -3.84 -3.04 -18.49
N LEU A 83 -2.99 -2.94 -19.52
CA LEU A 83 -1.53 -2.88 -19.38
C LEU A 83 -1.08 -1.68 -18.54
N LEU A 84 -1.68 -0.51 -18.78
CA LEU A 84 -1.42 0.68 -17.97
C LEU A 84 -1.91 0.50 -16.53
N PHE A 85 -3.05 -0.15 -16.31
CA PHE A 85 -3.56 -0.45 -14.97
C PHE A 85 -2.61 -1.38 -14.19
N PHE A 86 -2.04 -2.39 -14.84
CA PHE A 86 -1.01 -3.25 -14.24
C PHE A 86 0.31 -2.52 -13.95
N SER A 87 0.65 -1.47 -14.71
CA SER A 87 1.86 -0.66 -14.48
C SER A 87 1.73 0.34 -13.33
N VAL A 88 0.50 0.77 -12.99
CA VAL A 88 0.22 1.76 -11.94
C VAL A 88 -0.01 1.09 -10.59
N LEU A 89 -0.44 -0.17 -10.57
CA LEU A 89 -0.45 -0.94 -9.34
C LEU A 89 1.00 -1.14 -8.87
N PRO A 90 1.33 -0.81 -7.61
CA PRO A 90 2.62 -1.20 -7.06
C PRO A 90 2.73 -2.71 -7.24
N VAL A 91 3.72 -3.17 -8.00
CA VAL A 91 4.04 -4.59 -8.12
C VAL A 91 4.48 -5.03 -6.73
N VAL A 92 3.51 -5.45 -5.93
CA VAL A 92 3.75 -6.27 -4.76
C VAL A 92 4.26 -7.58 -5.35
N PRO A 93 5.51 -7.99 -5.10
CA PRO A 93 5.99 -9.30 -5.55
C PRO A 93 5.18 -10.36 -4.78
N CYS A 94 4.03 -10.74 -5.33
CA CYS A 94 3.15 -11.78 -4.86
C CYS A 94 3.60 -13.10 -5.50
N GLY A 95 4.89 -13.40 -5.41
CA GLY A 95 5.47 -14.68 -5.78
C GLY A 95 5.93 -15.41 -4.52
N ASP A 96 5.98 -16.74 -4.59
CA ASP A 96 6.60 -17.56 -3.54
C ASP A 96 7.98 -17.00 -3.19
N LYS A 97 8.26 -16.84 -1.89
CA LYS A 97 9.49 -16.18 -1.42
C LYS A 97 10.70 -16.94 -1.99
N PRO A 98 11.64 -16.25 -2.67
CA PRO A 98 12.77 -16.93 -3.25
C PRO A 98 13.65 -17.53 -2.15
N SER A 99 14.02 -18.79 -2.29
CA SER A 99 14.99 -19.47 -1.40
C SER A 99 16.41 -18.88 -1.52
N ARG A 100 16.65 -18.06 -2.55
CA ARG A 100 17.91 -17.36 -2.82
C ARG A 100 17.91 -15.91 -2.34
N ARG A 101 19.11 -15.33 -2.26
CA ARG A 101 19.29 -13.89 -1.98
C ARG A 101 18.70 -13.03 -3.13
N LEU A 102 18.08 -11.91 -2.75
CA LEU A 102 17.58 -10.90 -3.69
C LEU A 102 18.72 -10.15 -4.37
N THR A 103 18.59 -9.95 -5.68
CA THR A 103 19.46 -9.12 -6.52
C THR A 103 19.24 -7.62 -6.23
N ALA A 104 20.15 -6.77 -6.69
CA ALA A 104 20.03 -5.32 -6.50
C ALA A 104 18.78 -4.75 -7.20
N ILE A 105 18.45 -5.26 -8.39
CA ILE A 105 17.29 -4.84 -9.19
C ILE A 105 15.98 -5.22 -8.47
N GLU A 106 15.90 -6.44 -7.94
CA GLU A 106 14.72 -6.88 -7.16
C GLU A 106 14.54 -6.01 -5.92
N LYS A 107 15.63 -5.69 -5.20
CA LYS A 107 15.58 -4.82 -4.02
C LYS A 107 15.11 -3.41 -4.33
N SER A 108 15.44 -2.87 -5.51
CA SER A 108 15.03 -1.52 -5.91
C SER A 108 13.56 -1.43 -6.30
N GLN A 109 12.87 -2.56 -6.55
CA GLN A 109 11.42 -2.57 -6.83
C GLN A 109 10.58 -2.40 -5.56
N PHE A 110 11.15 -2.62 -4.37
CA PHE A 110 10.41 -2.44 -3.12
C PHE A 110 10.21 -0.95 -2.84
N THR A 111 8.95 -0.55 -2.71
CA THR A 111 8.55 0.81 -2.33
C THR A 111 7.69 0.76 -1.09
N LEU A 112 7.90 1.71 -0.18
CA LEU A 112 7.11 1.82 1.04
C LEU A 112 5.88 2.72 0.78
N THR A 113 4.69 2.24 1.12
CA THR A 113 3.47 3.05 1.04
C THR A 113 3.50 4.17 2.08
N ASP A 114 2.77 5.26 1.84
CA ASP A 114 2.73 6.38 2.78
C ASP A 114 2.11 6.00 4.13
N GLU A 115 1.18 5.04 4.14
CA GLU A 115 0.64 4.46 5.37
C GLU A 115 1.72 3.72 6.16
N LEU A 116 2.48 2.82 5.51
CA LEU A 116 3.57 2.09 6.18
C LEU A 116 4.69 3.03 6.65
N LYS A 117 4.94 4.13 5.94
CA LYS A 117 5.86 5.19 6.40
C LYS A 117 5.40 5.80 7.72
N GLN A 118 4.13 6.18 7.82
CA GLN A 118 3.56 6.76 9.05
C GLN A 118 3.61 5.76 10.21
N ILE A 119 3.27 4.49 9.94
CA ILE A 119 3.37 3.41 10.92
C ILE A 119 4.82 3.26 11.40
N LEU A 120 5.78 3.21 10.48
CA LEU A 120 7.20 3.13 10.83
C LEU A 120 7.68 4.32 11.65
N VAL A 121 7.24 5.54 11.37
CA VAL A 121 7.59 6.71 12.20
C VAL A 121 7.18 6.47 13.66
N GLY A 122 5.98 5.94 13.91
CA GLY A 122 5.52 5.60 15.26
C GLY A 122 6.36 4.51 15.92
N LEU A 123 6.57 3.41 15.20
CA LEU A 123 7.38 2.27 15.66
C LEU A 123 8.84 2.66 15.93
N LEU A 124 9.40 3.57 15.13
CA LEU A 124 10.75 4.11 15.32
C LEU A 124 10.82 5.14 16.43
N LEU A 125 9.73 5.70 16.91
CA LEU A 125 9.76 6.45 18.17
C LEU A 125 9.68 5.49 19.36
N GLY A 126 9.07 4.32 19.17
CA GLY A 126 8.97 3.26 20.17
C GLY A 126 10.09 2.22 20.15
N ASP A 127 9.69 0.95 20.28
CA ASP A 127 10.56 -0.22 20.48
C ASP A 127 11.26 -0.70 19.20
N ALA A 128 10.75 -0.34 18.02
CA ALA A 128 11.33 -0.84 16.78
C ALA A 128 12.70 -0.19 16.51
N HIS A 129 13.56 -0.95 15.83
CA HIS A 129 14.88 -0.48 15.42
C HIS A 129 15.21 -0.85 13.98
N ILE A 130 15.95 0.05 13.33
CA ILE A 130 16.53 -0.20 12.02
C ILE A 130 17.99 -0.57 12.21
N GLN A 131 18.36 -1.73 11.68
CA GLN A 131 19.72 -2.21 11.69
C GLN A 131 20.38 -2.02 10.33
N LYS A 132 21.54 -1.35 10.31
CA LYS A 132 22.40 -1.25 9.14
C LYS A 132 23.76 -1.86 9.45
N HIS A 133 24.21 -2.80 8.60
CA HIS A 133 25.55 -3.38 8.73
C HIS A 133 26.60 -2.31 8.40
N LYS A 134 27.76 -2.32 9.08
CA LYS A 134 28.82 -1.29 8.91
C LYS A 134 29.30 -1.15 7.45
N LEU A 135 29.40 -2.27 6.75
CA LEU A 135 29.75 -2.35 5.32
C LEU A 135 28.51 -2.48 4.41
N GLY A 136 27.31 -2.50 5.00
CA GLY A 136 26.06 -2.69 4.28
C GLY A 136 25.51 -1.38 3.73
N ILE A 137 25.05 -1.40 2.48
CA ILE A 137 24.44 -0.23 1.84
C ILE A 137 23.04 0.02 2.40
N ASN A 138 22.24 -1.04 2.47
CA ASN A 138 20.81 -0.95 2.81
C ASN A 138 20.53 -1.38 4.26
N PRO A 139 19.69 -0.65 4.99
CA PRO A 139 19.21 -1.06 6.29
C PRO A 139 18.12 -2.14 6.20
N ARG A 140 17.86 -2.82 7.33
CA ARG A 140 16.71 -3.70 7.55
C ARG A 140 15.96 -3.31 8.82
N LEU A 141 14.66 -3.57 8.84
CA LEU A 141 13.85 -3.48 10.05
C LEU A 141 13.95 -4.79 10.83
N VAL A 142 13.99 -4.68 12.15
CA VAL A 142 14.00 -5.82 13.05
C VAL A 142 12.95 -5.59 14.12
N PHE A 143 12.01 -6.52 14.21
CA PHE A 143 10.92 -6.49 15.19
C PHE A 143 11.12 -7.61 16.19
N VAL A 144 11.11 -7.27 17.47
CA VAL A 144 11.29 -8.22 18.58
C VAL A 144 10.29 -7.87 19.66
N GLN A 145 9.55 -8.86 20.15
CA GLN A 145 8.63 -8.70 21.26
C GLN A 145 8.73 -9.91 22.20
N GLY A 146 8.35 -9.74 23.46
CA GLY A 146 8.13 -10.86 24.37
C GLY A 146 6.90 -11.68 23.95
N LEU A 147 6.82 -12.96 24.35
CA LEU A 147 5.66 -13.80 24.00
C LEU A 147 4.30 -13.24 24.49
N ILE A 148 4.29 -12.39 25.52
CA ILE A 148 3.09 -11.72 26.02
C ILE A 148 2.44 -10.87 24.91
N ASN A 149 3.26 -10.23 24.07
CA ASN A 149 2.82 -9.34 22.99
C ASN A 149 2.89 -10.04 21.62
N LYS A 150 2.69 -11.37 21.59
CA LYS A 150 2.78 -12.16 20.36
C LYS A 150 1.82 -11.67 19.29
N ASP A 151 0.57 -11.42 19.64
CA ASP A 151 -0.47 -11.02 18.68
C ASP A 151 -0.15 -9.68 18.03
N TYR A 152 0.43 -8.75 18.81
CA TYR A 152 0.91 -7.48 18.27
C TYR A 152 2.06 -7.68 17.28
N LEU A 153 3.02 -8.56 17.57
CA LEU A 153 4.09 -8.86 16.61
C LEU A 153 3.57 -9.57 15.35
N LEU A 154 2.54 -10.40 15.46
CA LEU A 154 1.87 -11.00 14.29
C LEU A 154 1.16 -9.94 13.43
N HIS A 155 0.51 -8.95 14.06
CA HIS A 155 -0.05 -7.80 13.35
C HIS A 155 1.02 -7.02 12.59
N LEU A 156 2.17 -6.73 13.22
CA LEU A 156 3.30 -6.10 12.52
C LEU A 156 3.82 -6.98 11.38
N TYR A 157 3.86 -8.31 11.57
CA TYR A 157 4.24 -9.22 10.51
C TYR A 157 3.28 -9.13 9.32
N ASP A 158 1.96 -9.08 9.55
CA ASP A 158 0.99 -8.97 8.46
C ASP A 158 1.16 -7.71 7.61
N LEU A 159 1.53 -6.59 8.25
CA LEU A 159 1.86 -5.33 7.57
C LEU A 159 3.15 -5.42 6.75
N PHE A 160 4.17 -6.12 7.27
CA PHE A 160 5.51 -6.16 6.69
C PHE A 160 5.87 -7.49 6.01
N LYS A 161 4.92 -8.42 5.84
CA LYS A 161 5.17 -9.80 5.37
C LYS A 161 5.84 -9.85 4.00
N THR A 162 5.48 -8.92 3.12
CA THR A 162 6.05 -8.80 1.77
C THR A 162 7.53 -8.43 1.81
N TYR A 163 7.97 -7.73 2.86
CA TYR A 163 9.34 -7.29 3.04
C TYR A 163 10.17 -8.31 3.85
N SER A 164 9.58 -9.40 4.32
CA SER A 164 10.25 -10.37 5.20
C SER A 164 10.57 -11.69 4.49
N PRO A 165 11.82 -12.18 4.52
CA PRO A 165 12.18 -13.50 4.00
C PRO A 165 11.54 -14.64 4.79
N GLN A 166 11.33 -14.44 6.09
CA GLN A 166 10.95 -15.49 7.02
C GLN A 166 9.71 -15.12 7.82
N GLU A 167 9.02 -16.14 8.30
CA GLU A 167 7.93 -15.98 9.26
C GLU A 167 8.47 -15.64 10.66
N PRO A 168 7.62 -15.10 11.55
CA PRO A 168 8.00 -14.84 12.93
C PRO A 168 8.50 -16.11 13.63
N THR A 169 9.69 -16.01 14.21
CA THR A 169 10.37 -17.12 14.87
C THR A 169 10.33 -16.91 16.38
N ILE A 170 10.05 -17.98 17.13
CA ILE A 170 10.11 -17.99 18.59
C ILE A 170 11.48 -18.53 19.01
N SER A 171 12.10 -17.88 19.99
CA SER A 171 13.38 -18.31 20.55
C SER A 171 13.48 -17.97 22.03
N ASP A 172 14.17 -18.79 22.80
CA ASP A 172 14.45 -18.50 24.21
C ASP A 172 15.58 -17.48 24.34
N MET A 173 15.43 -16.58 25.29
CA MET A 173 16.46 -15.60 25.64
C MET A 173 17.43 -16.18 26.67
N SER A 174 18.60 -15.56 26.77
CA SER A 174 19.54 -15.87 27.85
C SER A 174 18.86 -15.67 29.22
N PRO A 175 19.14 -16.54 30.22
CA PRO A 175 18.59 -16.38 31.57
C PRO A 175 18.84 -14.98 32.11
N HIS A 176 17.80 -14.39 32.71
CA HIS A 176 17.91 -13.05 33.30
C HIS A 176 18.97 -13.07 34.41
N ARG A 177 20.02 -12.24 34.27
CA ARG A 177 21.26 -12.29 35.08
C ARG A 177 21.02 -12.30 36.60
N ARG A 178 19.96 -11.61 37.06
CA ARG A 178 19.63 -11.49 38.49
C ARG A 178 18.68 -12.57 39.03
N THR A 179 17.79 -13.08 38.19
CA THR A 179 16.65 -13.92 38.64
C THR A 179 16.73 -15.34 38.13
N GLY A 180 17.62 -15.64 37.17
CA GLY A 180 17.73 -16.94 36.51
C GLY A 180 16.55 -17.31 35.61
N LYS A 181 15.50 -16.47 35.55
CA LYS A 181 14.31 -16.74 34.73
C LYS A 181 14.64 -16.65 33.25
N VAL A 182 14.21 -17.66 32.50
CA VAL A 182 14.29 -17.67 31.04
C VAL A 182 12.96 -17.17 30.50
N TYR A 183 13.05 -16.21 29.58
CA TYR A 183 11.91 -15.65 28.89
C TYR A 183 12.07 -15.96 27.40
N SER A 184 10.95 -16.19 26.72
CA SER A 184 10.97 -16.39 25.27
C SER A 184 10.57 -15.11 24.56
N LYS A 185 11.17 -14.90 23.39
CA LYS A 185 10.87 -13.79 22.49
C LYS A 185 10.36 -14.32 21.16
N ILE A 186 9.56 -13.53 20.48
CA ILE A 186 9.18 -13.72 19.09
C ILE A 186 9.74 -12.56 18.26
N TYR A 187 10.25 -12.86 17.07
CA TYR A 187 10.89 -11.86 16.23
C TYR A 187 10.80 -12.18 14.75
N PHE A 188 10.89 -11.15 13.91
CA PHE A 188 11.17 -11.28 12.48
C PHE A 188 11.99 -10.07 12.01
N SER A 189 12.59 -10.20 10.83
CA SER A 189 13.37 -9.11 10.22
C SER A 189 13.07 -9.01 8.74
N THR A 190 13.07 -7.80 8.21
CA THR A 190 12.91 -7.59 6.77
C THR A 190 14.20 -7.91 6.01
N TYR A 191 14.09 -7.97 4.68
CA TYR A 191 15.24 -7.82 3.80
C TYR A 191 15.95 -6.49 4.06
N SER A 192 17.25 -6.43 3.73
CA SER A 192 17.99 -5.17 3.67
C SER A 192 17.66 -4.43 2.39
N LEU A 193 16.74 -3.45 2.46
CA LEU A 193 16.12 -2.80 1.32
C LEU A 193 16.45 -1.29 1.26
N PRO A 194 16.58 -0.73 0.04
CA PRO A 194 16.88 0.69 -0.14
C PRO A 194 15.73 1.60 0.30
N CYS A 195 14.47 1.14 0.25
CA CYS A 195 13.32 1.93 0.67
C CYS A 195 13.31 2.32 2.16
N PHE A 196 14.08 1.61 3.00
CA PHE A 196 14.24 1.97 4.42
C PHE A 196 15.36 2.97 4.68
N LEU A 197 16.18 3.29 3.67
CA LEU A 197 17.39 4.11 3.83
C LEU A 197 17.07 5.55 4.21
N GLU A 198 16.01 6.13 3.63
CA GLU A 198 15.57 7.48 3.94
C GLU A 198 15.19 7.61 5.42
N LEU A 199 14.29 6.75 5.91
CA LEU A 199 13.90 6.70 7.32
C LEU A 199 15.09 6.42 8.25
N TYR A 200 15.99 5.51 7.86
CA TYR A 200 17.20 5.25 8.63
C TYR A 200 18.06 6.51 8.81
N ASN A 201 18.31 7.26 7.74
CA ASN A 201 19.15 8.46 7.81
C ASN A 201 18.51 9.58 8.63
N LEU A 202 17.17 9.63 8.70
CA LEU A 202 16.45 10.58 9.55
C LEU A 202 16.58 10.24 11.04
N PHE A 203 16.39 8.96 11.38
CA PHE A 203 16.35 8.50 12.77
C PHE A 203 17.69 8.06 13.34
N TYR A 204 18.73 7.87 12.52
CA TYR A 204 20.03 7.38 12.99
C TYR A 204 21.17 8.27 12.50
N VAL A 205 21.83 8.94 13.44
CA VAL A 205 23.03 9.75 13.19
C VAL A 205 24.21 9.10 13.90
N ALA A 206 25.29 8.81 13.15
CA ALA A 206 26.47 8.11 13.65
C ALA A 206 26.16 6.75 14.35
N GLY A 207 25.06 6.08 13.97
CA GLY A 207 24.63 4.81 14.55
C GLY A 207 23.79 4.94 15.81
N THR A 208 23.55 6.15 16.30
CA THR A 208 22.68 6.43 17.46
C THR A 208 21.31 6.84 16.98
N LYS A 209 20.26 6.24 17.57
CA LYS A 209 18.86 6.58 17.33
C LYS A 209 18.56 7.95 17.91
N ILE A 210 17.99 8.85 17.11
CA ILE A 210 17.61 10.21 17.48
C ILE A 210 16.18 10.50 17.04
N VAL A 211 15.56 11.51 17.65
CA VAL A 211 14.31 12.09 17.13
C VAL A 211 14.68 13.11 16.03
N PRO A 212 14.18 12.95 14.80
CA PRO A 212 14.46 13.89 13.71
C PRO A 212 14.00 15.31 14.02
N SER A 213 14.69 16.33 13.49
CA SER A 213 14.30 17.73 13.69
C SER A 213 13.02 18.14 12.96
N ASN A 214 12.57 17.37 11.97
CA ASN A 214 11.35 17.58 11.21
C ASN A 214 10.20 16.68 11.69
N ILE A 215 10.24 16.22 12.94
CA ILE A 215 9.27 15.27 13.46
C ILE A 215 7.84 15.83 13.47
N GLU A 216 7.65 17.15 13.60
CA GLU A 216 6.32 17.76 13.55
C GLU A 216 5.58 17.53 12.23
N VAL A 217 6.32 17.30 11.14
CA VAL A 217 5.77 17.03 9.81
C VAL A 217 5.54 15.53 9.61
N LEU A 218 6.41 14.69 10.17
CA LEU A 218 6.39 13.24 10.00
C LEU A 218 5.38 12.56 10.93
N PHE A 219 5.12 13.15 12.10
CA PHE A 219 4.30 12.54 13.14
C PHE A 219 2.82 12.70 12.85
N THR A 220 2.14 11.58 12.59
CA THR A 220 0.70 11.57 12.30
C THR A 220 -0.10 10.88 13.42
N PRO A 221 -1.44 11.02 13.45
CA PRO A 221 -2.26 10.24 14.38
C PRO A 221 -2.03 8.73 14.28
N LEU A 222 -1.71 8.22 13.08
CA LEU A 222 -1.37 6.82 12.88
C LEU A 222 -0.03 6.47 13.55
N SER A 223 1.00 7.32 13.40
CA SER A 223 2.26 7.16 14.13
C SER A 223 2.04 7.13 15.64
N LEU A 224 1.19 8.01 16.16
CA LEU A 224 0.85 8.06 17.59
C LEU A 224 0.23 6.76 18.09
N VAL A 225 -0.65 6.11 17.31
CA VAL A 225 -1.26 4.82 17.70
C VAL A 225 -0.19 3.76 17.93
N TYR A 226 0.76 3.60 16.99
CA TYR A 226 1.81 2.60 17.14
C TYR A 226 2.82 2.96 18.25
N LEU A 227 3.09 4.25 18.47
CA LEU A 227 3.89 4.69 19.61
C LEU A 227 3.22 4.35 20.95
N ILE A 228 1.90 4.52 21.05
CA ILE A 228 1.13 4.11 22.23
C ILE A 228 1.14 2.58 22.39
N CYS A 229 1.07 1.82 21.30
CA CYS A 229 1.14 0.36 21.36
C CYS A 229 2.49 -0.16 21.88
N ASP A 230 3.59 0.52 21.54
CA ASP A 230 4.94 0.16 21.97
C ASP A 230 5.20 0.65 23.41
N ASP A 231 5.13 1.97 23.63
CA ASP A 231 5.63 2.62 24.86
C ASP A 231 4.53 3.28 25.71
N GLY A 232 3.26 3.11 25.32
CA GLY A 232 2.12 3.69 26.02
C GLY A 232 1.75 2.96 27.31
N SER A 233 1.44 3.74 28.34
CA SER A 233 0.89 3.24 29.60
C SER A 233 -0.32 4.07 30.01
N PHE A 234 -1.34 3.43 30.58
CA PHE A 234 -2.55 4.11 31.03
C PHE A 234 -2.53 4.31 32.55
N CYS A 235 -2.47 5.57 32.99
CA CYS A 235 -2.65 5.93 34.39
C CYS A 235 -4.14 6.02 34.71
N GLN A 236 -4.66 5.01 35.42
CA GLN A 236 -6.07 4.98 35.82
C GLN A 236 -6.46 6.13 36.75
N ARG A 237 -5.55 6.57 37.63
CA ARG A 237 -5.80 7.64 38.60
C ARG A 237 -6.08 8.96 37.91
N ASP A 238 -5.22 9.32 36.96
CA ASP A 238 -5.25 10.62 36.28
C ASP A 238 -6.04 10.56 34.97
N LYS A 239 -6.51 9.36 34.58
CA LYS A 239 -7.15 9.07 33.28
C LYS A 239 -6.31 9.58 32.10
N ALA A 240 -5.00 9.41 32.20
CA ALA A 240 -4.02 9.92 31.26
C ALA A 240 -3.22 8.78 30.59
N ILE A 241 -2.82 9.00 29.35
CA ILE A 241 -1.86 8.14 28.64
C ILE A 241 -0.47 8.74 28.84
N ILE A 242 0.47 7.92 29.31
CA ILE A 242 1.87 8.25 29.51
C ILE A 242 2.67 7.53 28.43
N LEU A 243 3.58 8.23 27.76
CA LEU A 243 4.52 7.64 26.80
C LEU A 243 5.88 7.51 27.47
N ASN A 244 6.43 6.30 27.49
CA ASN A 244 7.72 6.00 28.10
C ASN A 244 8.84 6.04 27.04
N THR A 245 9.14 7.24 26.55
CA THR A 245 10.16 7.49 25.52
C THR A 245 11.50 7.94 26.11
#